data_AF-A0A0G4NEI4-F1
#
_entry.id   AF-A0A0G4NEI4-F1
#
_cell.length_a   1.000
_cell.length_b   1.000
_cell.length_c   1.000
_cell.angle_alpha   90.00
_cell.angle_beta   90.00
_cell.angle_gamma   90.00
#
_symmetry.space_group_name_H-M   'P 1'
#
loop_
_entity.id
_entity.type
_entity.pdbx_description
1 polymer ?
#
loop_
_entity_poly.entity_id
_entity_poly.type
_entity_poly.pdbx_seq_one_letter_code
_entity_poly.pdbx_strand_id
1 'polypeptide(L)'
;MAEPNPFPSAEETINHPAYPGAVWNLEPHKKGLLPCAKDRGGPVNISWEVHGDGPRKIILIMGLAGLATSWQRQTKYFGHDHGTENSVLLIDNRGIGLSDSPLQRYTTRRCR
;
A
#
# COMPACT_ATOMS: atom_id res chain seq x y z
N MET A 1 41.18 -16.14 -1.33
CA MET A 1 40.06 -16.34 -2.29
C MET A 1 38.83 -15.72 -1.67
N ALA A 2 38.08 -14.89 -2.40
CA ALA A 2 36.82 -14.37 -1.88
C ALA A 2 35.82 -15.53 -1.71
N GLU A 3 35.03 -15.51 -0.64
CA GLU A 3 34.03 -16.56 -0.41
C GLU A 3 32.94 -16.51 -1.49
N PRO A 4 32.38 -17.67 -1.89
CA PRO A 4 31.30 -17.71 -2.87
C PRO A 4 30.06 -16.97 -2.33
N ASN A 5 29.41 -16.19 -3.20
CA ASN A 5 28.20 -15.45 -2.86
C ASN A 5 27.08 -16.42 -2.45
N PRO A 6 26.54 -16.35 -1.21
CA PRO A 6 25.50 -17.27 -0.75
C PRO A 6 24.12 -16.97 -1.36
N PHE A 7 23.98 -15.86 -2.09
CA PHE A 7 22.72 -15.45 -2.70
C PHE A 7 22.63 -15.87 -4.16
N PRO A 8 21.43 -16.25 -4.64
CA PRO A 8 21.20 -16.53 -6.05
C PRO A 8 21.49 -15.28 -6.89
N SER A 9 21.96 -15.51 -8.11
CA SER A 9 22.03 -14.49 -9.16
C SER A 9 20.62 -13.97 -9.52
N ALA A 10 20.57 -12.86 -10.25
CA ALA A 10 19.31 -12.32 -10.76
C ALA A 10 18.58 -13.33 -11.66
N GLU A 11 19.33 -14.06 -12.51
CA GLU A 11 18.77 -15.08 -13.41
C GLU A 11 18.18 -16.26 -12.63
N GLU A 12 18.90 -16.78 -11.63
CA GLU A 12 18.40 -17.85 -10.75
C GLU A 12 17.17 -17.41 -9.96
N THR A 13 17.13 -16.14 -9.51
CA THR A 13 16.00 -15.58 -8.76
C THR A 13 14.75 -15.50 -9.63
N ILE A 14 14.87 -15.00 -10.87
CA ILE A 14 13.74 -14.85 -11.80
C ILE A 14 13.19 -16.22 -12.21
N ASN A 15 14.06 -17.20 -12.43
CA ASN A 15 13.67 -18.56 -12.83
C ASN A 15 13.16 -19.43 -11.67
N HIS A 16 13.22 -18.96 -10.42
CA HIS A 16 12.75 -19.73 -9.27
C HIS A 16 11.22 -19.91 -9.30
N PRO A 17 10.67 -21.12 -9.03
CA PRO A 17 9.23 -21.40 -9.12
C PRO A 17 8.35 -20.55 -8.19
N ALA A 18 8.91 -20.01 -7.11
CA ALA A 18 8.21 -19.08 -6.22
C ALA A 18 8.21 -17.62 -6.69
N TYR A 19 9.01 -17.25 -7.69
CA TYR A 19 9.14 -15.87 -8.17
C TYR A 19 7.81 -15.25 -8.65
N PRO A 20 6.91 -15.98 -9.34
CA PRO A 20 5.59 -15.45 -9.71
C PRO A 20 4.71 -15.01 -8.52
N GLY A 21 5.01 -15.49 -7.30
CA GLY A 21 4.33 -15.08 -6.06
C GLY A 21 5.04 -14.00 -5.26
N ALA A 22 6.16 -13.45 -5.78
CA ALA A 22 6.93 -12.42 -5.09
C ALA A 22 6.30 -11.03 -5.24
N VAL A 23 5.76 -10.73 -6.43
CA VAL A 23 5.14 -9.44 -6.77
C VAL A 23 3.93 -9.68 -7.67
N TRP A 24 2.81 -9.01 -7.37
CA TRP A 24 1.64 -8.99 -8.25
C TRP A 24 1.38 -7.58 -8.76
N ASN A 25 1.11 -7.44 -10.06
CA ASN A 25 0.62 -6.18 -10.64
C ASN A 25 -0.90 -6.07 -10.41
N LEU A 26 -1.28 -5.65 -9.20
CA LEU A 26 -2.67 -5.54 -8.77
C LEU A 26 -3.24 -4.18 -9.18
N GLU A 27 -4.07 -4.14 -10.21
CA GLU A 27 -4.72 -2.90 -10.63
C GLU A 27 -5.87 -2.51 -9.67
N PRO A 28 -5.93 -1.26 -9.19
CA PRO A 28 -7.04 -0.78 -8.39
C PRO A 28 -8.27 -0.50 -9.26
N HIS A 29 -9.46 -0.80 -8.72
CA HIS A 29 -10.73 -0.47 -9.38
C HIS A 29 -11.01 1.04 -9.33
N LYS A 30 -10.56 1.69 -8.24
CA LYS A 30 -10.63 3.13 -8.05
C LYS A 30 -9.40 3.59 -7.31
N LYS A 31 -8.90 4.77 -7.64
CA LYS A 31 -7.81 5.43 -6.92
C LYS A 31 -7.95 6.94 -6.99
N GLY A 32 -7.30 7.64 -6.10
CA GLY A 32 -7.24 9.09 -6.15
C GLY A 32 -6.48 9.71 -4.99
N LEU A 33 -6.52 11.04 -4.97
CA LEU A 33 -6.01 11.86 -3.89
C LEU A 33 -7.20 12.52 -3.18
N LEU A 34 -7.24 12.43 -1.86
CA LEU A 34 -8.28 13.05 -1.05
C LEU A 34 -7.68 14.17 -0.19
N PRO A 35 -8.06 15.44 -0.40
CA PRO A 35 -7.59 16.54 0.44
C PRO A 35 -8.19 16.43 1.85
N CYS A 36 -7.32 16.29 2.84
CA CYS A 36 -7.67 16.15 4.25
C CYS A 36 -7.17 17.34 5.08
N ALA A 37 -7.69 17.48 6.30
CA ALA A 37 -7.21 18.43 7.31
C ALA A 37 -7.23 19.93 6.91
N LYS A 38 -8.15 20.35 6.01
CA LYS A 38 -8.28 21.74 5.52
C LYS A 38 -8.20 22.80 6.63
N ASP A 39 -8.86 22.59 7.76
CA ASP A 39 -8.92 23.56 8.86
C ASP A 39 -7.89 23.30 9.99
N ARG A 40 -6.92 22.40 9.76
CA ARG A 40 -5.94 21.96 10.79
C ARG A 40 -4.51 21.91 10.26
N GLY A 41 -4.16 22.88 9.40
CA GLY A 41 -2.85 22.95 8.74
C GLY A 41 -2.77 22.23 7.39
N GLY A 42 -3.91 21.84 6.82
CA GLY A 42 -4.00 21.31 5.45
C GLY A 42 -4.33 22.38 4.39
N PRO A 43 -4.71 21.97 3.17
CA PRO A 43 -5.00 20.59 2.79
C PRO A 43 -3.73 19.72 2.68
N VAL A 44 -3.87 18.46 3.08
CA VAL A 44 -2.89 17.39 2.86
C VAL A 44 -3.59 16.32 2.03
N ASN A 45 -3.12 16.07 0.82
CA ASN A 45 -3.66 15.03 -0.03
C ASN A 45 -3.22 13.65 0.47
N ILE A 46 -4.21 12.78 0.71
CA ILE A 46 -3.99 11.39 1.06
C ILE A 46 -4.29 10.53 -0.16
N SER A 47 -3.29 9.77 -0.60
CA SER A 47 -3.46 8.77 -1.65
C SER A 47 -4.23 7.57 -1.14
N TRP A 48 -5.16 7.11 -1.96
CA TRP A 48 -6.01 5.97 -1.66
C TRP A 48 -6.29 5.13 -2.89
N GLU A 49 -6.48 3.84 -2.66
CA GLU A 49 -6.84 2.85 -3.68
C GLU A 49 -7.92 1.91 -3.15
N VAL A 50 -8.83 1.48 -4.03
CA VAL A 50 -9.86 0.48 -3.73
C VAL A 50 -9.73 -0.68 -4.70
N HIS A 51 -9.69 -1.90 -4.15
CA HIS A 51 -9.76 -3.15 -4.91
C HIS A 51 -11.02 -3.93 -4.51
N GLY A 52 -11.71 -4.48 -5.51
CA GLY A 52 -12.99 -5.16 -5.33
C GLY A 52 -14.17 -4.19 -5.18
N ASP A 53 -15.37 -4.73 -5.39
CA ASP A 53 -16.65 -4.00 -5.43
C ASP A 53 -17.71 -4.59 -4.49
N GLY A 54 -17.35 -5.65 -3.76
CA GLY A 54 -18.25 -6.35 -2.87
C GLY A 54 -18.75 -5.54 -1.67
N PRO A 55 -19.82 -6.00 -1.00
CA PRO A 55 -20.50 -5.23 0.03
C PRO A 55 -19.68 -5.09 1.32
N ARG A 56 -18.81 -6.04 1.67
CA ARG A 56 -17.99 -5.97 2.89
C ARG A 56 -16.83 -5.00 2.72
N LYS A 57 -16.69 -4.01 3.61
CA LYS A 57 -15.64 -2.99 3.51
C LYS A 57 -14.49 -3.29 4.47
N ILE A 58 -13.27 -3.38 3.93
CA ILE A 58 -12.04 -3.61 4.68
C ILE A 58 -11.13 -2.40 4.46
N ILE A 59 -10.53 -1.86 5.53
CA ILE A 59 -9.60 -0.73 5.45
C ILE A 59 -8.24 -1.19 5.97
N LEU A 60 -7.21 -1.06 5.15
CA LEU A 60 -5.83 -1.38 5.50
C LEU A 60 -5.05 -0.09 5.73
N ILE A 61 -4.70 0.16 7.00
CA ILE A 61 -3.87 1.29 7.41
C ILE A 61 -2.47 0.77 7.66
N MET A 62 -1.50 1.31 6.95
CA MET A 62 -0.11 0.84 7.04
C MET A 62 0.55 1.24 8.37
N GLY A 63 1.53 0.43 8.78
CA GLY A 63 2.43 0.75 9.87
C GLY A 63 3.39 1.91 9.55
N LEU A 64 4.31 2.18 10.48
CA LEU A 64 5.30 3.24 10.35
C LEU A 64 6.13 3.06 9.07
N ALA A 65 6.19 4.11 8.25
CA ALA A 65 7.01 4.20 7.04
C ALA A 65 6.75 3.16 5.93
N GLY A 66 5.68 2.38 6.00
CA GLY A 66 5.32 1.42 4.96
C GLY A 66 4.46 2.05 3.84
N LEU A 67 4.62 1.54 2.62
CA LEU A 67 3.78 1.87 1.47
C LEU A 67 2.51 1.03 1.47
N ALA A 68 1.39 1.55 0.97
CA ALA A 68 0.15 0.79 0.79
C ALA A 68 0.38 -0.54 0.03
N THR A 69 1.25 -0.54 -0.97
CA THR A 69 1.58 -1.71 -1.79
C THR A 69 2.20 -2.88 -1.03
N SER A 70 2.77 -2.68 0.17
CA SER A 70 3.29 -3.78 0.99
C SER A 70 2.17 -4.74 1.46
N TRP A 71 0.90 -4.33 1.38
CA TRP A 71 -0.26 -5.19 1.59
C TRP A 71 -0.61 -6.09 0.40
N GLN A 72 0.22 -6.17 -0.65
CA GLN A 72 -0.10 -6.89 -1.90
C GLN A 72 -0.69 -8.30 -1.70
N ARG A 73 -0.25 -9.07 -0.70
CA ARG A 73 -0.80 -10.41 -0.43
C ARG A 73 -2.26 -10.33 0.03
N GLN A 74 -2.54 -9.43 0.97
CA GLN A 74 -3.88 -9.18 1.51
C GLN A 74 -4.78 -8.54 0.45
N THR A 75 -4.25 -7.59 -0.34
CA THR A 75 -4.98 -6.98 -1.45
C THR A 75 -5.35 -8.00 -2.51
N LYS A 76 -4.41 -8.89 -2.89
CA LYS A 76 -4.71 -9.98 -3.81
C LYS A 76 -5.83 -10.87 -3.26
N TYR A 77 -5.69 -11.36 -2.03
CA TYR A 77 -6.65 -12.30 -1.47
C TYR A 77 -8.05 -11.68 -1.28
N PHE A 78 -8.15 -10.53 -0.60
CA PHE A 78 -9.45 -9.94 -0.28
C PHE A 78 -10.03 -9.11 -1.43
N GLY A 79 -9.19 -8.36 -2.15
CA GLY A 79 -9.63 -7.38 -3.15
C GLY A 79 -9.70 -7.90 -4.58
N HIS A 80 -8.99 -8.99 -4.90
CA HIS A 80 -9.02 -9.61 -6.24
C HIS A 80 -9.64 -11.00 -6.22
N ASP A 81 -9.08 -11.92 -5.41
CA ASP A 81 -9.57 -13.30 -5.35
C ASP A 81 -11.00 -13.36 -4.75
N HIS A 82 -11.32 -12.46 -3.80
CA HIS A 82 -12.65 -12.35 -3.16
C HIS A 82 -13.26 -10.94 -3.34
N GLY A 83 -12.95 -10.28 -4.46
CA GLY A 83 -13.36 -8.89 -4.72
C GLY A 83 -14.86 -8.67 -4.87
N THR A 84 -15.64 -9.70 -5.21
CA THR A 84 -17.11 -9.64 -5.28
C THR A 84 -17.77 -9.66 -3.89
N GLU A 85 -17.05 -10.14 -2.88
CA GLU A 85 -17.51 -10.16 -1.48
C GLU A 85 -16.99 -8.95 -0.70
N ASN A 86 -15.79 -8.46 -1.04
CA ASN A 86 -15.08 -7.43 -0.30
C ASN A 86 -14.65 -6.26 -1.20
N SER A 87 -14.77 -5.03 -0.68
CA SER A 87 -14.00 -3.87 -1.15
C SER A 87 -12.92 -3.53 -0.14
N VAL A 88 -11.67 -3.49 -0.59
CA VAL A 88 -10.49 -3.22 0.23
C VAL A 88 -9.99 -1.82 -0.10
N LEU A 89 -10.04 -0.92 0.88
CA LEU A 89 -9.45 0.42 0.83
C LEU A 89 -8.03 0.38 1.40
N LEU A 90 -7.07 0.84 0.60
CA LEU A 90 -5.70 1.10 1.04
C LEU A 90 -5.46 2.61 1.04
N ILE A 91 -4.65 3.06 2.00
CA ILE A 91 -4.19 4.45 2.06
C ILE A 91 -2.69 4.49 2.28
N ASP A 92 -2.03 5.47 1.67
CA ASP A 92 -0.69 5.87 2.10
C ASP A 92 -0.84 6.87 3.24
N ASN A 93 -0.19 6.60 4.37
CA ASN A 93 -0.16 7.54 5.48
C ASN A 93 0.47 8.88 5.04
N ARG A 94 0.04 9.99 5.64
CA ARG A 94 0.70 11.30 5.45
C ARG A 94 2.21 11.15 5.65
N GLY A 95 3.01 11.69 4.74
CA GLY A 95 4.47 11.61 4.80
C GLY A 95 5.09 10.41 4.08
N ILE A 96 4.29 9.53 3.46
CA ILE A 96 4.76 8.31 2.81
C ILE A 96 4.06 8.11 1.46
N GLY A 97 4.75 7.44 0.54
CA GLY A 97 4.19 6.98 -0.73
C GLY A 97 3.74 8.13 -1.61
N LEU A 98 2.50 8.03 -2.09
CA LEU A 98 1.89 9.04 -2.96
C LEU A 98 1.12 10.12 -2.18
N SER A 99 1.12 10.06 -0.84
CA SER A 99 0.53 11.10 0.00
C SER A 99 1.47 12.27 0.22
N ASP A 100 0.90 13.45 0.48
CA ASP A 100 1.66 14.66 0.77
C ASP A 100 2.55 14.48 2.01
N SER A 101 3.73 15.09 1.97
CA SER A 101 4.76 15.02 3.02
C SER A 101 5.07 16.41 3.60
N PRO A 102 4.13 17.03 4.33
CA PRO A 102 4.31 18.40 4.82
C PRO A 102 5.34 18.46 5.95
N LEU A 103 6.04 19.60 6.03
CA LEU A 103 6.92 19.95 7.14
C LEU A 103 6.10 20.39 8.36
N GLN A 104 5.44 19.42 9.00
CA GLN A 104 4.58 19.61 10.17
C GLN A 104 4.80 18.50 11.19
N ARG A 105 4.26 18.67 12.41
CA ARG A 105 4.35 17.63 13.44
C ARG A 105 3.50 16.41 13.06
N TYR A 106 4.11 15.23 13.10
CA TYR A 106 3.45 13.94 12.96
C TYR A 106 2.96 13.47 14.34
N THR A 107 1.64 13.38 14.49
CA THR A 107 0.97 13.07 15.76
C THR A 107 -0.29 12.26 15.51
N THR A 108 -0.56 11.27 16.36
CA THR A 108 -1.82 10.51 16.41
C THR A 108 -2.86 11.16 17.31
N ARG A 109 -2.49 12.18 18.10
CA ARG A 109 -3.40 13.02 18.89
C ARG A 109 -3.86 14.22 18.07
N ARG A 110 -5.06 14.76 18.37
CA ARG A 110 -5.57 16.01 17.77
C ARG A 110 -4.49 17.10 17.79
N CYS A 111 -4.25 17.74 16.64
CA CYS A 111 -3.76 19.11 16.62
C CYS A 111 -4.82 19.97 17.34
N ARG A 112 -4.41 20.64 18.42
CA ARG A 112 -5.21 21.73 19.00
C ARG A 112 -5.26 22.89 18.02
#